data_AF-G9Y0J0-F1
#
_entry.id   AF-G9Y0J0-F1
#
_cell.length_a   1.000
_cell.length_b   1.000
_cell.length_c   1.000
_cell.angle_alpha   90.00
_cell.angle_beta   90.00
_cell.angle_gamma   90.00
#
_symmetry.space_group_name_H-M   'P 1'
#
loop_
_entity.id
_entity.type
_entity.pdbx_description
1 polymer ?
#
loop_
_entity_poly.entity_id
_entity_poly.type
_entity_poly.pdbx_seq_one_letter_code
_entity_poly.pdbx_strand_id
1 'polypeptide(L)' 'MVKVAPMPPKPSAYADGSTGLSPDALLRHATDYGAWCQTNAAKLKALEAFFWSGEEEQ' A
#
# COMPACT_ATOMS: atom_id res chain seq x y z
N MET A 1 8.25 15.70 6.79
CA MET A 1 7.08 14.95 7.31
C MET A 1 6.80 13.78 6.39
N VAL A 2 6.82 12.54 6.89
CA VAL A 2 6.53 11.34 6.07
C VAL A 2 5.04 11.36 5.73
N LYS A 3 4.69 11.61 4.46
CA LYS A 3 3.30 11.53 3.99
C LYS A 3 2.95 10.05 3.79
N VAL A 4 2.13 9.49 4.68
CA VAL A 4 1.63 8.11 4.55
C VAL A 4 0.85 8.00 3.23
N ALA A 5 1.01 6.89 2.51
CA ALA A 5 0.22 6.67 1.30
C ALA A 5 -1.24 6.45 1.74
N PRO A 6 -2.22 7.13 1.13
CA PRO A 6 -3.61 6.94 1.49
C PRO A 6 -3.95 5.45 1.34
N MET A 7 -4.52 4.87 2.40
CA MET A 7 -5.00 3.50 2.35
C MET A 7 -6.03 3.38 1.22
N PRO A 8 -5.96 2.33 0.39
CA PRO A 8 -6.96 2.13 -0.65
C PRO A 8 -8.36 2.01 -0.02
N PRO A 9 -9.41 2.41 -0.75
CA PRO A 9 -10.78 2.26 -0.31
C PRO A 9 -11.11 0.83 0.14
N LYS A 10 -12.06 0.70 1.07
CA LYS A 10 -12.59 -0.62 1.46
C LYS A 10 -13.17 -1.33 0.23
N PRO A 11 -13.15 -2.68 0.19
CA PRO A 11 -13.66 -3.44 -0.95
C PRO A 11 -15.09 -3.04 -1.36
N SER A 12 -15.96 -2.72 -0.40
CA SER A 12 -17.34 -2.27 -0.65
C SER A 12 -17.44 -0.97 -1.46
N ALA A 13 -16.41 -0.13 -1.48
CA ALA A 13 -16.38 1.08 -2.30
C ALA A 13 -16.26 0.80 -3.80
N TYR A 14 -15.88 -0.43 -4.17
CA TYR A 14 -15.82 -0.90 -5.55
C TYR A 14 -17.09 -1.66 -5.96
N ALA A 15 -18.03 -1.87 -5.03
CA ALA A 15 -19.30 -2.54 -5.32
C ALA A 15 -20.22 -1.63 -6.14
N ASP A 16 -20.92 -2.20 -7.11
CA ASP A 16 -21.82 -1.51 -8.04
C ASP A 16 -23.31 -1.69 -7.67
N GLY A 17 -23.60 -2.07 -6.43
CA GLY A 17 -24.96 -2.34 -5.95
C GLY A 17 -25.39 -3.81 -6.08
N SER A 18 -24.51 -4.70 -6.52
CA SER A 18 -24.68 -6.15 -6.47
C SER A 18 -24.48 -6.72 -5.05
N THR A 19 -25.02 -7.92 -4.78
CA THR A 19 -24.88 -8.64 -3.49
C THR A 19 -23.48 -9.28 -3.33
N GLY A 20 -22.43 -8.51 -3.61
CA GLY A 20 -21.05 -8.98 -3.61
C GLY A 20 -20.15 -8.06 -4.41
N LEU A 21 -18.88 -8.43 -4.53
CA LEU A 21 -17.97 -7.75 -5.44
C LEU A 21 -17.91 -8.53 -6.75
N SER A 22 -18.04 -7.80 -7.86
CA SER A 22 -17.75 -8.39 -9.17
C SER A 22 -16.29 -8.84 -9.23
N PRO A 23 -15.95 -9.82 -10.09
CA PRO A 23 -14.56 -10.22 -10.29
C PRO A 23 -13.65 -9.04 -10.66
N ASP A 24 -14.15 -8.08 -11.45
CA ASP A 24 -13.42 -6.86 -11.81
C ASP A 24 -13.14 -5.98 -10.58
N ALA A 25 -14.14 -5.78 -9.71
CA ALA A 25 -14.00 -5.04 -8.46
C ALA A 25 -12.98 -5.69 -7.51
N LEU A 26 -12.96 -7.03 -7.43
CA LEU A 26 -11.98 -7.77 -6.64
C LEU A 26 -10.56 -7.59 -7.18
N LEU A 27 -10.38 -7.72 -8.51
CA LEU A 27 -9.08 -7.53 -9.15
C LEU A 27 -8.57 -6.10 -8.96
N ARG A 28 -9.43 -5.11 -9.16
CA ARG A 28 -9.09 -3.70 -8.95
C ARG A 28 -8.67 -3.43 -7.50
N HIS A 29 -9.43 -3.92 -6.52
CA HIS A 29 -9.05 -3.78 -5.11
C HIS A 29 -7.70 -4.44 -4.80
N ALA A 30 -7.44 -5.65 -5.32
CA ALA A 30 -6.18 -6.33 -5.13
C ALA A 30 -4.99 -5.56 -5.75
N THR A 31 -5.17 -4.99 -6.94
CA THR A 31 -4.16 -4.15 -7.59
C THR A 31 -3.87 -2.89 -6.77
N ASP A 32 -4.90 -2.16 -6.35
CA ASP A 32 -4.77 -0.93 -5.56
C ASP A 32 -4.10 -1.22 -4.20
N TYR A 33 -4.46 -2.34 -3.57
CA TYR A 33 -3.84 -2.80 -2.33
C TYR A 33 -2.35 -3.18 -2.53
N GLY A 34 -2.03 -3.89 -3.61
CA GLY A 34 -0.65 -4.21 -3.96
C GLY A 34 0.22 -2.97 -4.16
N ALA A 35 -0.28 -1.96 -4.89
CA ALA A 35 0.43 -0.69 -5.09
C ALA A 35 0.66 0.07 -3.78
N TRP A 36 -0.33 0.05 -2.87
CA TRP A 36 -0.18 0.61 -1.54
C TRP A 36 0.90 -0.10 -0.72
N CYS A 37 0.94 -1.43 -0.72
CA CYS A 37 1.99 -2.19 -0.04
C CYS A 37 3.40 -1.84 -0.56
N GLN A 38 3.59 -1.80 -1.88
CA GLN A 38 4.88 -1.45 -2.48
C GLN A 38 5.33 -0.03 -2.11
N THR A 39 4.39 0.92 -2.07
CA THR A 39 4.69 2.29 -1.64
C THR A 39 5.14 2.35 -0.18
N ASN A 40 4.53 1.56 0.71
CA ASN A 40 4.95 1.49 2.10
C ASN A 40 6.30 0.78 2.26
N ALA A 41 6.55 -0.29 1.52
CA ALA A 41 7.85 -0.98 1.53
C ALA A 41 9.00 -0.06 1.11
N ALA A 42 8.82 0.71 0.04
CA ALA A 42 9.81 1.69 -0.41
C ALA A 42 10.10 2.77 0.67
N LYS A 43 9.07 3.20 1.40
CA LYS A 43 9.23 4.15 2.51
C LYS A 43 9.95 3.54 3.70
N LEU A 44 9.60 2.33 4.09
CA LEU A 44 10.29 1.62 5.16
C LEU A 44 11.77 1.47 4.84
N LYS A 45 12.10 1.08 3.60
CA LYS A 45 13.49 1.03 3.13
C LYS A 45 14.20 2.39 3.17
N ALA A 46 13.51 3.47 2.82
CA ALA A 46 14.07 4.82 2.89
C ALA A 46 14.30 5.27 4.35
N LEU A 47 13.41 4.89 5.28
CA LEU A 47 13.57 5.18 6.71
C LEU A 47 14.70 4.35 7.31
N GLU A 48 14.79 3.07 6.99
CA GLU A 48 15.91 2.19 7.35
C GLU A 48 17.23 2.80 6.89
N ALA A 49 17.34 3.15 5.60
CA ALA A 49 18.54 3.81 5.07
C ALA A 49 18.80 5.20 5.68
N PHE A 50 17.79 5.90 6.21
CA PHE A 50 18.00 7.21 6.84
C PHE A 50 18.47 7.09 8.30
N PHE A 51 17.95 6.11 9.04
CA PHE A 51 18.21 5.96 10.48
C PHE A 51 19.30 4.94 10.81
N TRP A 52 19.56 3.96 9.93
CA TRP A 52 20.50 2.85 10.13
C TRP A 52 21.66 2.81 9.12
N SER A 53 21.94 3.90 8.40
CA SER A 53 23.06 3.98 7.44
C SER A 53 24.47 4.03 8.06
N GLY A 54 24.68 3.41 9.23
CA GLY A 54 25.91 3.61 10.02
C GLY A 54 26.37 2.46 10.92
N GLU A 55 25.89 1.22 10.74
CA GLU A 55 26.43 0.06 11.47
C GLU A 55 27.44 -0.78 10.65
N GLU A 56 28.05 -0.18 9.62
CA GLU A 56 29.28 -0.69 8.99
C GLU A 56 30.36 0.40 8.96
N GLU A 57 30.69 0.98 10.13
CA GLU A 57 32.00 1.62 10.34
C GLU A 57 32.35 1.68 11.84
N GLN A 58 32.62 0.49 12.42
CA GLN A 58 33.71 0.21 13.37
C GLN A 58 33.66 -1.24 13.88
#